data_AF-A0A8J8A2D7-F1
#
_entry.id   AF-A0A8J8A2D7-F1
#
_cell.length_a   1.000
_cell.length_b   1.000
_cell.length_c   1.000
_cell.angle_alpha   90.00
_cell.angle_beta   90.00
_cell.angle_gamma   90.00
#
_symmetry.space_group_name_H-M   'P 1'
#
loop_
_entity.id
_entity.type
_entity.pdbx_description
1 polymer ?
#
loop_
_entity_poly.entity_id
_entity_poly.type
_entity_poly.pdbx_seq_one_letter_code
_entity_poly.pdbx_strand_id
1 'polypeptide(L)'
;MDVNAAIDGFKEVAAAHPYLGLAIILFTIGVLVRGKVSYVFYFLGGLALLQEFSLFGTFVEFLKGIPDQISSLINALGGVLG
;
A
#
# COMPACT_ATOMS: atom_id res chain seq x y z
N MET A 1 -7.69 27.29 -8.30
CA MET A 1 -8.52 26.08 -8.47
C MET A 1 -9.55 26.09 -7.35
N ASP A 2 -10.84 26.01 -7.68
CA ASP A 2 -11.92 26.05 -6.69
C ASP A 2 -11.85 24.78 -5.82
N VAL A 3 -11.84 24.94 -4.50
CA VAL A 3 -11.78 23.79 -3.56
C VAL A 3 -12.97 22.86 -3.79
N ASN A 4 -14.11 23.41 -4.20
CA ASN A 4 -15.29 22.63 -4.52
C ASN A 4 -15.08 21.75 -5.76
N ALA A 5 -14.40 22.26 -6.79
CA ALA A 5 -14.08 21.46 -7.98
C ALA A 5 -13.13 20.30 -7.65
N ALA A 6 -12.19 20.49 -6.72
CA ALA A 6 -11.32 19.41 -6.25
C ALA A 6 -12.09 18.33 -5.46
N ILE A 7 -13.03 18.76 -4.62
CA ILE A 7 -13.90 17.85 -3.85
C ILE A 7 -14.84 17.07 -4.77
N ASP A 8 -15.43 17.73 -5.77
CA ASP A 8 -16.35 17.07 -6.69
C ASP A 8 -15.62 16.09 -7.61
N GLY A 9 -14.41 16.44 -8.08
CA GLY A 9 -13.55 15.48 -8.79
C GLY A 9 -13.14 14.30 -7.92
N PHE A 10 -12.86 14.52 -6.62
CA PHE A 10 -12.59 13.42 -5.69
C PHE A 10 -13.81 12.51 -5.49
N LYS A 11 -15.02 13.08 -5.34
CA LYS A 11 -16.26 12.30 -5.20
C LYS A 11 -16.52 11.43 -6.43
N GLU A 12 -16.28 11.96 -7.62
CA GLU A 12 -16.44 11.21 -8.87
C GLU A 12 -15.47 10.03 -8.94
N VAL A 13 -14.19 10.26 -8.61
CA VAL A 13 -13.18 9.20 -8.52
C VAL A 13 -13.54 8.16 -7.46
N ALA A 14 -14.01 8.58 -6.29
CA ALA A 14 -14.41 7.66 -5.22
C ALA A 14 -15.67 6.86 -5.56
N ALA A 15 -16.56 7.40 -6.40
CA ALA A 15 -17.73 6.67 -6.89
C ALA A 15 -17.35 5.62 -7.94
N ALA A 16 -16.41 5.94 -8.83
CA ALA A 16 -15.95 5.04 -9.89
C ALA A 16 -14.93 4.00 -9.40
N HIS A 17 -14.04 4.41 -8.49
CA HIS A 17 -12.93 3.64 -7.94
C HIS A 17 -12.91 3.77 -6.40
N PRO A 18 -13.76 3.01 -5.69
CA PRO A 18 -13.95 3.17 -4.25
C PRO A 18 -12.67 2.98 -3.44
N TYR A 19 -11.83 2.01 -3.80
CA TYR A 19 -10.59 1.73 -3.06
C TYR A 19 -9.49 2.73 -3.42
N LEU A 20 -9.49 3.29 -4.63
CA LEU A 20 -8.62 4.41 -4.98
C LEU A 20 -8.97 5.67 -4.16
N GLY A 21 -10.26 6.00 -4.05
CA GLY A 21 -10.72 7.10 -3.20
C GLY A 21 -10.32 6.90 -1.73
N LEU A 22 -10.49 5.67 -1.22
CA LEU A 22 -10.04 5.30 0.12
C LEU A 22 -8.52 5.45 0.29
N ALA A 23 -7.73 4.98 -0.68
CA ALA A 23 -6.26 5.10 -0.64
C ALA A 23 -5.81 6.56 -0.56
N ILE A 24 -6.43 7.45 -1.34
CA ILE A 24 -6.14 8.89 -1.33
C ILE A 24 -6.44 9.51 0.04
N ILE A 25 -7.58 9.17 0.66
CA ILE A 25 -7.90 9.63 2.02
C ILE A 25 -6.87 9.12 3.03
N LEU A 26 -6.56 7.83 2.98
CA LEU A 26 -5.61 7.22 3.91
C LEU A 26 -4.20 7.82 3.77
N PHE A 27 -3.74 8.10 2.55
CA PHE A 27 -2.47 8.78 2.33
C PHE A 27 -2.49 10.22 2.83
N THR A 28 -3.59 10.93 2.61
CA THR A 28 -3.76 12.29 3.13
C THR A 28 -3.69 12.31 4.66
N ILE A 29 -4.39 11.37 5.31
CA ILE A 29 -4.31 11.18 6.77
C ILE A 29 -2.89 10.79 7.19
N GLY A 30 -2.23 9.88 6.47
CA GLY A 30 -0.86 9.46 6.76
C GLY A 30 0.14 10.62 6.72
N VAL A 31 -0.03 11.57 5.78
CA VAL A 31 0.80 12.80 5.70
C VAL A 31 0.52 13.75 6.86
N LEU A 32 -0.72 13.84 7.32
CA LEU A 32 -1.13 14.72 8.42
C LEU A 32 -0.75 14.16 9.81
N VAL A 33 -0.77 12.83 9.95
CA VAL A 33 -0.43 12.14 11.20
C VAL A 33 1.08 12.01 11.33
N ARG A 34 1.63 12.38 12.51
CA ARG A 34 3.06 12.25 12.80
C ARG A 34 3.39 10.93 13.51
N GLY A 35 4.63 10.49 13.34
CA GLY A 35 5.18 9.34 14.05
C GLY A 35 4.81 8.00 13.42
N LYS A 36 5.00 6.90 14.16
CA LYS A 36 4.89 5.53 13.63
C LYS A 36 3.49 5.15 13.16
N VAL A 37 2.46 5.89 13.58
CA VAL A 37 1.07 5.66 13.21
C VAL A 37 0.84 6.01 11.72
N SER A 38 1.61 6.93 11.13
CA SER A 38 1.51 7.25 9.71
C SER A 38 1.77 6.03 8.82
N TYR A 39 2.66 5.13 9.23
CA TYR A 39 2.95 3.90 8.50
C TYR A 39 1.73 3.00 8.38
N VAL A 40 0.84 2.98 9.37
CA VAL A 40 -0.41 2.21 9.29
C VAL A 40 -1.30 2.78 8.20
N PHE A 41 -1.46 4.09 8.13
CA PHE A 41 -2.27 4.74 7.09
C PHE A 41 -1.67 4.57 5.69
N TYR A 42 -0.35 4.68 5.55
CA TYR A 42 0.33 4.40 4.28
C TYR A 42 0.21 2.93 3.88
N PHE A 43 0.32 2.01 4.84
CA PHE A 43 0.17 0.58 4.57
C PHE A 43 -1.26 0.26 4.12
N LEU A 44 -2.26 0.72 4.86
CA LEU A 44 -3.67 0.52 4.51
C LEU A 44 -4.04 1.18 3.17
N GLY A 45 -3.51 2.36 2.87
CA GLY A 45 -3.69 3.01 1.57
C GLY A 45 -3.05 2.23 0.42
N GLY A 46 -1.87 1.66 0.64
CA GLY A 46 -1.23 0.75 -0.31
C GLY A 46 -2.05 -0.52 -0.55
N LEU A 47 -2.59 -1.14 0.51
CA LEU A 47 -3.48 -2.30 0.39
C LEU A 47 -4.76 -1.97 -0.39
N ALA A 48 -5.32 -0.77 -0.19
CA ALA A 48 -6.49 -0.32 -0.94
C ALA A 48 -6.17 -0.17 -2.44
N LEU A 49 -4.99 0.34 -2.81
CA LEU A 49 -4.55 0.34 -4.22
C LEU A 49 -4.40 -1.07 -4.78
N LEU A 50 -3.79 -1.98 -4.03
CA LEU A 50 -3.66 -3.37 -4.46
C LEU A 50 -5.01 -4.04 -4.68
N GLN A 51 -6.01 -3.70 -3.85
CA GLN A 51 -7.37 -4.19 -4.00
C GLN A 51 -8.05 -3.62 -5.25
N GLU A 52 -7.94 -2.31 -5.50
CA GLU A 52 -8.52 -1.65 -6.68
C GLU A 52 -8.04 -2.29 -7.98
N PHE A 53 -6.74 -2.57 -8.07
CA PHE A 53 -6.13 -3.15 -9.26
C PHE A 53 -6.15 -4.68 -9.28
N SER A 54 -6.85 -5.33 -8.33
CA SER A 54 -6.88 -6.80 -8.18
C SER A 54 -5.49 -7.45 -8.03
N LEU A 55 -4.50 -6.68 -7.60
CA LEU A 55 -3.12 -7.10 -7.36
C LEU A 55 -2.94 -7.74 -5.98
N PHE A 56 -3.98 -7.75 -5.14
CA PHE A 56 -3.91 -8.33 -3.81
C PHE A 56 -3.50 -9.81 -3.84
N GLY A 57 -4.00 -10.60 -4.80
CA GLY A 57 -3.59 -11.99 -4.99
C GLY A 57 -2.09 -12.12 -5.28
N THR A 58 -1.59 -11.35 -6.25
CA THR A 58 -0.16 -11.28 -6.61
C THR A 58 0.70 -10.81 -5.44
N PHE A 59 0.23 -9.85 -4.66
CA PHE A 59 0.91 -9.38 -3.46
C PHE A 59 1.01 -10.48 -2.40
N VAL A 60 -0.07 -11.22 -2.16
CA VAL A 60 -0.07 -12.36 -1.22
C VAL A 60 0.85 -13.47 -1.70
N GLU A 61 0.88 -13.78 -2.99
CA GLU A 61 1.82 -14.74 -3.58
C GLU A 61 3.28 -14.28 -3.43
N PHE A 62 3.55 -13.00 -3.67
CA PHE A 62 4.86 -12.40 -3.41
C PHE A 62 5.26 -12.56 -1.94
N LEU A 63 4.36 -12.21 -1.00
CA LEU A 63 4.62 -12.37 0.44
C LEU A 63 4.90 -13.81 0.83
N LYS A 64 4.20 -14.78 0.22
CA LYS A 64 4.45 -16.21 0.44
C LYS A 64 5.82 -16.66 -0.07
N GLY A 65 6.38 -16.00 -1.09
CA GLY A 65 7.72 -16.27 -1.60
C GLY A 65 8.85 -15.62 -0.80
N ILE A 66 8.56 -14.62 0.05
CA ILE A 66 9.57 -13.94 0.87
C ILE A 66 10.31 -14.90 1.81
N PRO A 67 9.64 -15.80 2.57
CA PRO A 67 10.32 -16.76 3.45
C PRO A 67 11.37 -17.61 2.72
N ASP A 68 11.07 -18.07 1.52
CA ASP A 68 11.97 -18.90 0.71
C ASP A 68 13.16 -18.10 0.19
N GLN A 69 12.93 -16.85 -0.24
CA GLN A 69 13.98 -15.93 -0.68
C GLN A 69 14.90 -15.52 0.49
N ILE A 70 14.33 -15.26 1.66
CA ILE A 70 15.10 -14.96 2.89
C ILE A 70 15.92 -16.17 3.30
N SER A 71 15.33 -17.37 3.28
CA SER A 71 16.04 -18.61 3.61
C SER A 71 17.20 -18.87 2.64
N SER A 72 16.99 -18.59 1.35
CA SER A 72 18.04 -18.68 0.32
C SER A 72 19.17 -17.67 0.56
N LEU A 73 18.84 -16.42 0.90
CA LEU A 73 19.83 -15.38 1.24
C LEU A 73 20.59 -15.69 2.54
N ILE A 74 19.91 -16.18 3.58
CA ILE A 74 20.54 -16.58 4.84
C ILE A 74 21.47 -17.77 4.63
N ASN A 75 21.07 -18.76 3.82
CA ASN A 75 21.93 -19.89 3.50
C ASN A 75 23.13 -19.48 2.61
N ALA A 76 22.93 -18.55 1.68
CA ALA A 76 24.00 -18.02 0.85
C ALA A 76 25.00 -17.15 1.64
N LEU A 77 24.53 -16.37 2.61
CA LEU A 77 25.40 -15.55 3.47
C LEU A 77 26.03 -16.37 4.62
N GLY A 78 25.30 -17.34 5.16
CA GLY A 78 25.79 -18.26 6.19
C GLY A 78 26.79 -19.28 5.64
N GLY A 79 26.68 -19.68 4.37
CA GLY A 79 27.64 -20.56 3.69
C GLY A 79 28.96 -19.91 3.28
N VAL A 80 29.06 -18.58 3.33
CA VAL A 80 30.29 -17.82 3.00
C VAL A 80 31.19 -17.60 4.23
N LEU A 81 30.70 -17.89 5.44
CA LEU A 81 31.44 -17.74 6.70
C LEU A 81 31.84 -19.08 7.35
N GLY A 82 31.62 -20.21 6.66
CA GLY A 82 31.99 -21.56 7.09
C GLY A 82 33.29 -22.05 6.46
#